data_AF-A0A5B6YPA6-F1
#
_entry.id   AF-A0A5B6YPA6-F1
#
_cell.length_a   1.000
_cell.length_b   1.000
_cell.length_c   1.000
_cell.angle_alpha   90.00
_cell.angle_beta   90.00
_cell.angle_gamma   90.00
#
_symmetry.space_group_name_H-M   'P 1'
#
loop_
_entity.id
_entity.type
_entity.pdbx_description
1 polymer ?
#
loop_
_entity_poly.entity_id
_entity_poly.type
_entity_poly.pdbx_seq_one_letter_code
_entity_poly.pdbx_strand_id
1 'polypeptide(L)'
;MKILKANDGMLTNFEVLDFLRSRGAAKDPTRVIAPIAASEWKVYDYLEQSVACNQTRETIKEFSEKCKKYNLATAEFINIINIRPSSVVEIDPIIEECDMVWENVLKSW
;
A
#
# COMPACT_ATOMS: atom_id res chain seq x y z
N MET A 1 13.23 -26.77 5.04
CA MET A 1 13.12 -25.37 4.58
C MET A 1 13.93 -24.51 5.55
N LYS A 2 14.81 -23.62 5.08
CA LYS A 2 15.56 -22.68 5.93
C LYS A 2 15.17 -21.25 5.53
N ILE A 3 14.89 -20.40 6.51
CA ILE A 3 14.59 -18.99 6.28
C ILE A 3 15.92 -18.26 6.09
N LEU A 4 16.14 -17.66 4.92
CA LEU A 4 17.37 -16.91 4.61
C LEU A 4 17.31 -15.48 5.14
N LYS A 5 16.13 -14.86 5.07
CA LYS A 5 15.83 -13.52 5.59
C LYS A 5 14.42 -13.52 6.16
N ALA A 6 14.25 -12.99 7.36
CA ALA A 6 12.94 -12.93 8.01
C ALA A 6 12.04 -11.84 7.39
N ASN A 7 12.61 -10.67 7.09
CA ASN A 7 11.93 -9.53 6.47
C ASN A 7 12.70 -9.12 5.22
N ASP A 8 12.19 -9.44 4.02
CA ASP A 8 12.86 -9.15 2.73
C ASP A 8 12.17 -8.02 1.95
N GLY A 9 11.68 -7.03 2.68
CA GLY A 9 10.99 -5.87 2.13
C GLY A 9 9.56 -5.72 2.64
N MET A 10 9.02 -4.53 2.44
CA MET A 10 7.62 -4.22 2.74
C MET A 10 6.82 -4.27 1.45
N LEU A 11 5.56 -4.72 1.55
CA LEU A 11 4.64 -4.82 0.43
C LEU A 11 3.43 -3.93 0.69
N THR A 12 2.99 -3.23 -0.34
CA THR A 12 1.75 -2.45 -0.31
C THR A 12 0.53 -3.35 -0.51
N ASN A 13 -0.62 -2.91 0.00
CA ASN A 13 -1.90 -3.59 -0.21
C ASN A 13 -2.23 -3.74 -1.70
N PHE A 14 -1.83 -2.75 -2.51
CA PHE A 14 -1.96 -2.81 -3.97
C PHE A 14 -1.13 -3.94 -4.59
N GLU A 15 0.14 -4.08 -4.22
CA GLU A 15 1.01 -5.14 -4.77
C GLU A 15 0.52 -6.53 -4.39
N VAL A 16 0.01 -6.70 -3.15
CA VAL A 16 -0.60 -7.97 -2.72
C VAL A 16 -1.86 -8.26 -3.53
N LEU A 17 -2.71 -7.25 -3.75
CA LEU A 17 -3.92 -7.41 -4.56
C LEU A 17 -3.61 -7.74 -6.02
N ASP A 18 -2.64 -7.05 -6.63
CA ASP A 18 -2.18 -7.29 -8.00
C ASP A 18 -1.60 -8.70 -8.15
N PHE A 19 -0.82 -9.16 -7.16
CA PHE A 19 -0.29 -10.51 -7.11
C PHE A 19 -1.41 -11.57 -7.02
N LEU A 20 -2.39 -11.38 -6.14
CA LEU A 20 -3.53 -12.30 -6.01
C LEU A 20 -4.35 -12.36 -7.30
N ARG A 21 -4.59 -11.21 -7.96
CA ARG A 21 -5.23 -11.15 -9.28
C ARG A 21 -4.45 -11.94 -10.34
N SER A 22 -3.12 -11.82 -10.35
CA SER A 22 -2.25 -12.56 -11.28
C SER A 22 -2.30 -14.09 -11.05
N ARG A 23 -2.54 -14.53 -9.81
CA ARG A 23 -2.75 -15.94 -9.44
C ARG A 23 -4.15 -16.47 -9.78
N GLY A 24 -5.03 -15.61 -10.27
CA GLY A 24 -6.40 -15.98 -10.66
C GLY A 24 -7.48 -15.63 -9.64
N ALA A 25 -7.16 -14.88 -8.57
CA ALA A 25 -8.16 -14.42 -7.63
C ALA A 25 -9.08 -13.40 -8.32
N ALA A 26 -10.36 -13.74 -8.40
CA ALA A 26 -11.38 -12.93 -9.04
C ALA A 26 -12.73 -13.19 -8.37
N LYS A 27 -13.64 -12.20 -8.42
CA LYS A 27 -15.05 -12.36 -8.04
C LYS A 27 -15.84 -13.30 -8.95
N ASP A 28 -15.32 -13.62 -10.12
CA ASP A 28 -16.05 -14.43 -11.10
C ASP A 28 -16.14 -15.90 -10.64
N PRO A 29 -17.36 -16.44 -10.42
CA PRO A 29 -17.56 -17.81 -9.95
C PRO A 29 -17.01 -18.88 -10.91
N THR A 30 -16.76 -18.54 -12.18
CA THR A 30 -16.16 -19.45 -13.17
C THR A 30 -14.63 -19.56 -13.06
N ARG A 31 -13.97 -18.60 -12.38
CA ARG A 31 -12.51 -18.59 -12.15
C ARG A 31 -12.07 -19.22 -10.83
N VAL A 32 -13.01 -19.73 -10.03
CA VAL A 32 -12.78 -20.46 -8.75
C VAL A 32 -12.03 -21.80 -8.95
N ILE A 33 -11.68 -22.15 -10.20
CA ILE A 33 -10.89 -23.34 -10.55
C ILE A 33 -9.38 -23.14 -10.28
N ALA A 34 -8.92 -21.90 -10.06
CA ALA A 34 -7.54 -21.64 -9.68
C ALA A 34 -7.24 -22.23 -8.28
N PRO A 35 -6.06 -22.86 -8.06
CA PRO A 35 -5.69 -23.46 -6.77
C PRO A 35 -5.32 -22.36 -5.74
N ILE A 36 -6.30 -21.56 -5.37
CA ILE A 36 -6.18 -20.45 -4.42
C ILE A 36 -6.56 -20.98 -3.05
N ALA A 37 -5.68 -20.81 -2.08
CA ALA A 37 -5.96 -21.21 -0.71
C ALA A 37 -7.10 -20.34 -0.13
N ALA A 38 -7.89 -20.90 0.79
CA ALA A 38 -8.94 -20.15 1.47
C ALA A 38 -8.42 -18.89 2.19
N SER A 39 -7.16 -18.91 2.65
CA SER A 39 -6.48 -17.75 3.23
C SER A 39 -6.22 -16.65 2.21
N GLU A 40 -5.73 -17.01 1.01
CA GLU A 40 -5.49 -16.07 -0.09
C GLU A 40 -6.81 -15.41 -0.54
N TRP A 41 -7.90 -16.19 -0.57
CA TRP A 41 -9.22 -15.69 -0.96
C TRP A 41 -9.78 -14.69 0.05
N LYS A 42 -9.65 -14.95 1.36
CA LYS A 42 -10.05 -14.00 2.41
C LYS A 42 -9.29 -12.68 2.33
N VAL A 43 -7.98 -12.74 2.05
CA VAL A 43 -7.16 -11.53 1.88
C VAL A 43 -7.60 -10.78 0.63
N TYR A 44 -7.85 -11.49 -0.48
CA TYR A 44 -8.36 -10.88 -1.71
C TYR A 44 -9.68 -10.14 -1.47
N ASP A 45 -10.68 -10.78 -0.85
CA ASP A 45 -11.99 -10.18 -0.59
C ASP A 45 -11.88 -8.91 0.25
N TYR A 46 -11.04 -8.92 1.30
CA TYR A 46 -10.76 -7.73 2.10
C TYR A 46 -10.09 -6.62 1.29
N LEU A 47 -9.04 -6.93 0.54
CA LEU A 47 -8.27 -5.95 -0.23
C LEU A 47 -9.08 -5.36 -1.39
N GLU A 48 -9.97 -6.14 -1.98
CA GLU A 48 -10.85 -5.67 -3.05
C GLU A 48 -11.89 -4.67 -2.55
N GLN A 49 -12.34 -4.79 -1.30
CA GLN A 49 -13.23 -3.83 -0.65
C GLN A 49 -12.49 -2.58 -0.14
N SER A 50 -11.16 -2.62 -0.12
CA SER A 50 -10.31 -1.51 0.35
C SER A 50 -9.95 -0.51 -0.75
N VAL A 51 -9.30 0.59 -0.36
CA VAL A 51 -8.79 1.62 -1.29
C VAL A 51 -7.79 1.08 -2.32
N ALA A 52 -7.15 -0.06 -2.04
CA ALA A 52 -6.19 -0.70 -2.94
C ALA A 52 -6.79 -1.12 -4.28
N CYS A 53 -8.10 -1.38 -4.35
CA CYS A 53 -8.77 -1.75 -5.60
C CYS A 53 -8.77 -0.62 -6.63
N ASN A 54 -8.79 0.64 -6.18
CA ASN A 54 -8.92 1.83 -7.02
C ASN A 54 -7.57 2.49 -7.34
N GLN A 55 -6.47 1.92 -6.85
CA GLN A 55 -5.12 2.42 -7.11
C GLN A 55 -4.56 1.80 -8.40
N THR A 56 -3.74 2.56 -9.12
CA THR A 56 -2.96 2.05 -10.25
C THR A 56 -1.47 2.24 -10.01
N ARG A 57 -0.66 1.49 -10.74
CA ARG A 57 0.81 1.55 -10.63
C ARG A 57 1.34 2.94 -10.98
N GLU A 58 0.68 3.63 -11.91
CA GLU A 58 0.99 4.99 -12.34
C GLU A 58 0.73 5.98 -11.20
N THR A 59 -0.43 5.89 -10.54
CA THR A 59 -0.78 6.78 -9.41
C THR A 59 0.21 6.60 -8.25
N ILE A 60 0.60 5.37 -7.94
CA ILE A 60 1.59 5.09 -6.88
C ILE A 60 2.95 5.67 -7.25
N LYS A 61 3.37 5.56 -8.53
CA LYS A 61 4.63 6.11 -9.00
C LYS A 61 4.64 7.64 -8.96
N GLU A 62 3.57 8.28 -9.41
CA GLU A 62 3.42 9.74 -9.32
C GLU A 62 3.43 10.22 -7.87
N PHE A 63 2.77 9.50 -6.97
CA PHE A 63 2.78 9.78 -5.55
C PHE A 63 4.17 9.62 -4.94
N SER A 64 4.90 8.57 -5.33
CA SER A 64 6.30 8.34 -4.94
C SER A 64 7.20 9.51 -5.33
N GLU A 65 7.12 9.99 -6.57
CA GLU A 65 7.89 11.15 -7.04
C GLU A 65 7.56 12.42 -6.25
N LYS A 66 6.27 12.67 -5.98
CA LYS A 66 5.83 13.82 -5.18
C LYS A 66 6.28 13.72 -3.72
N CYS A 67 6.41 12.52 -3.17
CA CYS A 67 6.81 12.31 -1.77
C CYS A 67 8.31 12.42 -1.53
N LYS A 68 9.15 12.35 -2.58
CA LYS A 68 10.60 12.54 -2.45
C LYS A 68 10.98 13.87 -1.80
N LYS A 69 10.16 14.91 -1.95
CA LYS A 69 10.40 16.22 -1.33
C LYS A 69 10.14 16.26 0.18
N TYR A 70 9.40 15.30 0.72
CA TYR A 70 9.02 15.24 2.14
C TYR A 70 9.94 14.34 2.97
N ASN A 71 10.87 13.60 2.32
CA ASN A 71 11.80 12.68 2.97
C ASN A 71 11.13 11.74 4.00
N LEU A 72 9.96 11.18 3.64
CA LEU A 72 9.18 10.29 4.49
C LEU A 72 9.89 8.94 4.66
N ALA A 73 9.73 8.32 5.83
CA ALA A 73 10.19 6.96 6.06
C ALA A 73 9.38 5.98 5.19
N THR A 74 10.01 4.85 4.84
CA THR A 74 9.37 3.83 3.98
C THR A 74 8.07 3.29 4.58
N ALA A 75 7.99 3.18 5.91
CA ALA A 75 6.79 2.72 6.61
C ALA A 75 5.63 3.73 6.51
N GLU A 76 5.92 5.03 6.69
CA GLU A 76 4.93 6.10 6.57
C GLU A 76 4.39 6.18 5.15
N PHE A 77 5.28 6.12 4.16
CA PHE A 77 4.90 6.11 2.75
C PHE A 77 3.94 4.96 2.41
N ILE A 78 4.23 3.75 2.91
CA ILE A 78 3.37 2.58 2.70
C ILE A 78 2.04 2.73 3.42
N ASN A 79 2.02 3.26 4.64
CA ASN A 79 0.78 3.50 5.38
C ASN A 79 -0.11 4.53 4.69
N ILE A 80 0.48 5.61 4.13
CA ILE A 80 -0.28 6.60 3.35
C ILE A 80 -0.88 5.96 2.10
N ILE A 81 -0.14 5.10 1.40
CA ILE A 81 -0.68 4.37 0.23
C ILE A 81 -1.82 3.44 0.66
N ASN A 82 -1.66 2.70 1.75
CA ASN A 82 -2.62 1.69 2.18
C ASN A 82 -3.92 2.27 2.75
N ILE A 83 -3.84 3.39 3.47
CA ILE A 83 -4.99 4.04 4.13
C ILE A 83 -5.65 5.05 3.20
N ARG A 84 -4.84 5.73 2.36
CA ARG A 84 -5.27 6.86 1.52
C ARG A 84 -6.02 7.92 2.35
N PRO A 85 -5.33 8.61 3.26
CA PRO A 85 -5.95 9.65 4.07
C PRO A 85 -6.57 10.73 3.19
N SER A 86 -7.78 11.13 3.55
CA SER A 86 -8.58 12.16 2.87
C SER A 86 -8.59 13.49 3.63
N SER A 87 -8.21 13.45 4.90
CA SER A 87 -8.16 14.59 5.82
C SER A 87 -6.79 14.69 6.47
N VAL A 88 -6.39 15.91 6.85
CA VAL A 88 -5.15 16.18 7.60
C VAL A 88 -5.13 15.44 8.94
N VAL A 89 -6.30 15.33 9.59
CA VAL A 89 -6.46 14.61 10.87
C VAL A 89 -6.10 13.12 10.75
N GLU A 90 -6.23 12.54 9.56
CA GLU A 90 -5.86 11.15 9.29
C GLU A 90 -4.37 10.99 8.99
N ILE A 91 -3.67 12.08 8.65
CA ILE A 91 -2.24 12.08 8.33
C ILE A 91 -1.37 12.18 9.59
N ASP A 92 -1.79 13.00 10.56
CA ASP A 92 -1.07 13.17 11.84
C ASP A 92 -0.73 11.86 12.58
N PRO A 93 -1.61 10.84 12.66
CA PRO A 93 -1.24 9.57 13.28
C PRO A 93 -0.36 8.67 12.40
N ILE A 94 -0.18 9.00 11.11
CA ILE A 94 0.59 8.20 10.15
C ILE A 94 2.04 8.70 10.06
N ILE A 95 2.26 10.01 10.11
CA ILE A 95 3.57 10.64 10.01
C ILE A 95 4.04 11.03 11.41
N GLU A 96 5.17 10.49 11.83
CA GLU A 96 5.77 10.90 13.11
C GLU A 96 6.28 12.34 12.98
N GLU A 97 5.97 13.19 13.97
CA GLU A 97 6.44 14.59 14.02
C GLU A 97 6.09 15.41 12.76
N CYS A 98 4.87 15.22 12.26
CA CYS A 98 4.29 15.88 11.07
C CYS A 98 4.65 17.39 10.98
N ASP A 99 4.57 18.12 12.10
CA ASP A 99 4.90 19.55 12.19
C ASP A 99 6.33 19.89 11.74
N MET A 100 7.32 19.05 12.08
CA MET A 100 8.72 19.29 11.69
C MET A 100 8.97 19.02 10.20
N VAL A 101 8.24 18.07 9.61
CA VAL A 101 8.31 17.80 8.16
C VAL A 101 7.79 19.01 7.39
N TRP A 102 6.68 19.61 7.82
CA TRP A 102 6.12 20.81 7.18
C TRP A 102 7.03 22.04 7.35
N GLU A 103 7.61 22.24 8.53
CA GLU A 103 8.59 23.32 8.74
C GLU A 103 9.83 23.18 7.86
N ASN A 104 10.36 21.97 7.68
CA ASN A 104 11.54 21.73 6.85
C ASN A 104 11.26 22.00 5.37
N VAL A 105 10.05 21.72 4.89
CA VAL A 105 9.62 22.07 3.53
C VAL A 105 9.53 23.59 3.37
N LEU A 106 8.97 24.31 4.35
CA LEU A 106 8.86 25.77 4.30
C LEU A 106 10.22 26.48 4.35
N LYS A 107 11.21 25.93 5.07
CA LYS A 107 12.58 26.47 5.16
C LYS A 107 13.43 26.21 3.90
N SER A 108 12.96 25.36 2.98
CA SER A 108 13.63 25.01 1.72
C SER A 108 13.22 25.92 0.52
N TRP A 109 12.36 26.91 0.75
CA TRP A 109 11.94 27.93 -0.22
C TRP A 109 12.55 29.29 0.14
#